data_AF-A0A0D2M6H0-F1
#
_entry.id   AF-A0A0D2M6H0-F1
#
_cell.length_a   1.000
_cell.length_b   1.000
_cell.length_c   1.000
_cell.angle_alpha   90.00
_cell.angle_beta   90.00
_cell.angle_gamma   90.00
#
_symmetry.space_group_name_H-M   'P 1'
#
loop_
_entity.id
_entity.type
_entity.pdbx_description
1 polymer ?
#
loop_
_entity_poly.entity_id
_entity_poly.type
_entity_poly.pdbx_seq_one_letter_code
_entity_poly.pdbx_strand_id
1 'polypeptide(L)'
;MPPAAPAVGSKQAQSLAEEDAAISVRLLTHVSALLKGKQPLFKAVAQSFLAVSDAAQNGSLEAVLAAQANFQRDMDNLELQLNRFRAANEANEREQEGYAAKQQQLEGQIQQALADIEAKKQELQAARVVRQHNEEYEVIRGLIAEQPPRATTQAAIDEERARIDALHAEQRRHAAALEQKRRAFALLLQCIEDLQRAGDDDGGGGDAAGGGGAAAMQVDG
;
A
#
# COMPACT_ATOMS: atom_id res chain seq x y z
N MET A 1 10.66 -20.22 -3.75
CA MET A 1 9.77 -21.23 -3.13
C MET A 1 8.82 -20.52 -2.19
N PRO A 2 7.50 -20.52 -2.44
CA PRO A 2 6.54 -19.93 -1.50
C PRO A 2 6.33 -20.88 -0.30
N PRO A 3 6.16 -20.35 0.92
CA PRO A 3 5.86 -21.17 2.09
C PRO A 3 4.44 -21.72 2.00
N ALA A 4 4.31 -23.03 2.17
CA ALA A 4 3.03 -23.75 2.22
C ALA A 4 2.16 -23.20 3.36
N ALA A 5 0.93 -22.81 3.02
CA ALA A 5 -0.09 -22.45 4.00
C ALA A 5 -0.34 -23.64 4.95
N PRO A 6 -0.40 -23.44 6.27
CA PRO A 6 -0.53 -24.53 7.21
C PRO A 6 -1.93 -25.17 7.12
N ALA A 7 -1.97 -26.49 7.23
CA ALA A 7 -3.14 -27.36 7.26
C ALA A 7 -4.01 -27.16 8.53
N VAL A 8 -4.42 -25.92 8.80
CA VAL A 8 -5.20 -25.52 9.99
C VAL A 8 -6.70 -25.85 9.83
N GLY A 9 -7.17 -25.97 8.58
CA GLY A 9 -8.60 -26.22 8.30
C GLY A 9 -9.13 -27.59 8.72
N SER A 10 -8.29 -28.63 8.77
CA SER A 10 -8.76 -30.00 9.07
C SER A 10 -9.05 -30.22 10.56
N LYS A 11 -8.20 -29.69 11.46
CA LYS A 11 -8.39 -29.84 12.91
C LYS A 11 -9.56 -29.02 13.45
N GLN A 12 -9.79 -27.82 12.92
CA GLN A 12 -10.96 -27.00 13.29
C GLN A 12 -12.27 -27.61 12.76
N ALA A 13 -12.27 -28.15 11.54
CA ALA A 13 -13.43 -28.84 11.00
C ALA A 13 -13.77 -30.13 11.79
N GLN A 14 -12.76 -30.85 12.27
CA GLN A 14 -12.96 -32.02 13.14
C GLN A 14 -13.52 -31.65 14.52
N SER A 15 -13.07 -30.56 15.14
CA SER A 15 -13.60 -30.15 16.45
C SER A 15 -15.05 -29.64 16.36
N LEU A 16 -15.40 -28.91 15.29
CA LEU A 16 -16.78 -28.49 15.04
C LEU A 16 -17.72 -29.68 14.84
N ALA A 17 -17.30 -30.70 14.09
CA ALA A 17 -18.08 -31.92 13.88
C ALA A 17 -18.26 -32.74 15.17
N GLU A 18 -17.23 -32.78 16.03
CA GLU A 18 -17.30 -33.43 17.35
C GLU A 18 -18.22 -32.66 18.32
N GLU A 19 -18.19 -31.32 18.27
CA GLU A 19 -19.07 -30.45 19.05
C GLU A 19 -20.53 -30.58 18.61
N ASP A 20 -20.82 -30.60 17.31
CA ASP A 20 -22.17 -30.82 16.78
C ASP A 20 -22.72 -32.21 17.15
N ALA A 21 -21.87 -33.25 17.10
CA ALA A 21 -22.24 -34.59 17.55
C ALA A 21 -22.56 -34.62 19.05
N ALA A 22 -21.76 -33.93 19.87
CA ALA A 22 -21.99 -33.81 21.31
C ALA A 22 -23.27 -33.03 21.64
N ILE A 23 -23.58 -31.96 20.89
CA ILE A 23 -24.81 -31.18 21.01
C ILE A 23 -26.02 -32.05 20.63
N SER A 24 -25.93 -32.81 19.53
CA SER A 24 -27.00 -33.69 19.07
C SER A 24 -27.31 -34.81 20.08
N VAL A 25 -26.28 -35.48 20.61
CA VAL A 25 -26.41 -36.46 21.70
C VAL A 25 -27.04 -35.82 22.93
N ARG A 26 -26.61 -34.61 23.31
CA ARG A 26 -27.15 -33.89 24.45
C ARG A 26 -28.62 -33.54 24.25
N LEU A 27 -29.02 -33.04 23.08
CA LEU A 27 -30.42 -32.71 22.76
C LEU A 27 -31.33 -33.93 22.79
N LEU A 28 -30.92 -35.04 22.16
CA LEU A 28 -31.64 -36.31 22.20
C LEU A 28 -31.79 -36.86 23.63
N THR A 29 -30.73 -36.72 24.43
CA THR A 29 -30.72 -37.14 25.84
C THR A 29 -31.52 -36.18 26.73
N HIS A 30 -31.56 -34.88 26.42
CA HIS A 30 -32.32 -33.88 27.18
C HIS A 30 -33.83 -33.98 26.93
N VAL A 31 -34.25 -34.31 25.70
CA VAL A 31 -35.64 -34.68 25.38
C VAL A 31 -36.05 -35.94 26.14
N SER A 32 -35.15 -36.92 26.24
CA SER A 32 -35.38 -38.13 27.06
C SER A 32 -35.41 -37.82 28.57
N ALA A 33 -34.61 -36.86 29.04
CA ALA A 33 -34.57 -36.43 30.43
C ALA A 33 -35.78 -35.58 30.86
N LEU A 34 -36.40 -34.83 29.93
CA LEU A 34 -37.67 -34.13 30.15
C LEU A 34 -38.86 -35.08 30.41
N LEU A 35 -38.72 -36.36 30.04
CA LEU A 35 -39.66 -37.43 30.38
C LEU A 35 -39.31 -38.20 31.67
N LYS A 36 -38.28 -37.79 32.44
CA LYS A 36 -37.93 -38.47 33.70
C LYS A 36 -39.14 -38.53 34.64
N GLY A 37 -39.58 -39.75 34.94
CA GLY A 37 -40.59 -40.04 35.96
C GLY A 37 -42.02 -40.21 35.44
N LYS A 38 -42.30 -40.00 34.14
CA LYS A 38 -43.61 -40.31 33.55
C LYS A 38 -43.49 -41.45 32.56
N GLN A 39 -44.31 -42.48 32.76
CA GLN A 39 -44.44 -43.60 31.83
C GLN A 39 -44.68 -43.07 30.40
N PRO A 40 -44.10 -43.68 29.35
CA PRO A 40 -44.31 -43.20 27.98
C PRO A 40 -45.81 -43.13 27.69
N LEU A 41 -46.28 -41.98 27.20
CA LEU A 41 -47.71 -41.65 27.10
C LEU A 41 -48.52 -42.72 26.34
N PHE A 42 -47.93 -43.26 25.27
CA PHE A 42 -48.51 -44.36 24.50
C PHE A 42 -48.73 -45.63 25.34
N LYS A 43 -47.81 -45.93 26.25
CA LYS A 43 -47.92 -47.08 27.16
C LYS A 43 -49.02 -46.86 28.21
N ALA A 44 -49.23 -45.62 28.66
CA ALA A 44 -50.33 -45.30 29.59
C ALA A 44 -51.70 -45.52 28.91
N VAL A 45 -51.89 -44.98 27.71
CA VAL A 45 -53.09 -45.18 26.88
C VAL A 45 -53.35 -46.66 26.59
N ALA A 46 -52.31 -47.42 26.21
CA ALA A 46 -52.45 -48.85 25.94
C ALA A 46 -52.87 -49.63 27.19
N GLN A 47 -52.37 -49.25 28.37
CA GLN A 47 -52.74 -49.89 29.63
C GLN A 47 -54.16 -49.53 30.07
N SER A 48 -54.59 -48.27 29.93
CA SER A 48 -55.97 -47.90 30.25
C SER A 48 -56.97 -48.50 29.27
N PHE A 49 -56.61 -48.69 27.99
CA PHE A 49 -57.43 -49.45 27.04
C PHE A 49 -57.60 -50.93 27.44
N LEU A 50 -56.52 -51.59 27.87
CA LEU A 50 -56.58 -52.96 28.37
C LEU A 50 -57.40 -53.06 29.66
N ALA A 51 -57.32 -52.06 30.55
CA ALA A 51 -58.15 -51.99 31.74
C ALA A 51 -59.65 -51.83 31.43
N VAL A 52 -60.00 -51.06 30.39
CA VAL A 52 -61.38 -51.00 29.88
C VAL A 52 -61.84 -52.35 29.36
N SER A 53 -60.98 -53.04 28.60
CA SER A 53 -61.29 -54.35 28.02
C SER A 53 -61.50 -55.43 29.09
N ASP A 54 -60.68 -55.44 30.13
CA ASP A 54 -60.81 -56.37 31.27
C ASP A 54 -62.05 -56.05 32.13
N ALA A 55 -62.30 -54.77 32.44
CA ALA A 55 -63.51 -54.35 33.16
C ALA A 55 -64.79 -54.71 32.39
N ALA A 56 -64.77 -54.67 31.06
CA ALA A 56 -65.91 -55.03 30.21
C ALA A 56 -66.20 -56.54 30.19
N GLN A 57 -65.17 -57.39 30.39
CA GLN A 57 -65.32 -58.84 30.40
C GLN A 57 -65.66 -59.38 31.80
N ASN A 58 -65.06 -58.80 32.84
CA ASN A 58 -65.01 -59.38 34.17
C ASN A 58 -65.55 -58.45 35.28
N GLY A 59 -65.88 -57.18 34.96
CA GLY A 59 -66.18 -56.14 35.94
C GLY A 59 -67.66 -55.76 36.08
N SER A 60 -67.94 -54.86 37.03
CA SER A 60 -69.25 -54.22 37.17
C SER A 60 -69.42 -53.05 36.20
N LEU A 61 -70.66 -52.62 35.95
CA LEU A 61 -70.95 -51.44 35.12
C LEU A 61 -70.21 -50.19 35.61
N GLU A 62 -70.12 -50.00 36.92
CA GLU A 62 -69.39 -48.88 37.53
C GLU A 62 -67.88 -48.94 37.26
N ALA A 63 -67.28 -50.14 37.29
CA ALA A 63 -65.88 -50.36 36.98
C ALA A 63 -65.56 -50.07 35.49
N VAL A 64 -66.47 -50.44 34.58
CA VAL A 64 -66.36 -50.14 33.14
C VAL A 64 -66.36 -48.63 32.91
N LEU A 65 -67.31 -47.91 33.52
CA LEU A 65 -67.42 -46.45 33.38
C LEU A 65 -66.19 -45.72 33.95
N ALA A 66 -65.67 -46.17 35.09
CA ALA A 66 -64.45 -45.61 35.68
C ALA A 66 -63.21 -45.86 34.81
N ALA A 67 -63.05 -47.07 34.27
CA ALA A 67 -61.97 -47.41 33.36
C ALA A 67 -62.05 -46.60 32.05
N GLN A 68 -63.26 -46.42 31.51
CA GLN A 68 -63.51 -45.63 30.29
C GLN A 68 -63.15 -44.15 30.51
N ALA A 69 -63.54 -43.56 31.66
CA ALA A 69 -63.20 -42.19 31.99
C ALA A 69 -61.68 -41.99 32.13
N ASN A 70 -60.95 -42.99 32.65
CA ASN A 70 -59.49 -42.93 32.73
C ASN A 70 -58.83 -43.06 31.35
N PHE A 71 -59.31 -43.95 30.50
CA PHE A 71 -58.83 -44.06 29.12
C PHE A 71 -59.05 -42.75 28.33
N GLN A 72 -60.21 -42.11 28.47
CA GLN A 72 -60.46 -40.82 27.84
C GLN A 72 -59.47 -39.74 28.31
N ARG A 73 -59.21 -39.66 29.62
CA ARG A 73 -58.23 -38.71 30.18
C ARG A 73 -56.83 -38.95 29.64
N ASP A 74 -56.40 -40.21 29.51
CA ASP A 74 -55.09 -40.55 28.97
C ASP A 74 -54.98 -40.20 27.48
N MET A 75 -56.06 -40.40 26.71
CA MET A 75 -56.17 -39.98 25.31
C MET A 75 -56.09 -38.46 25.15
N ASP A 76 -56.87 -37.71 25.94
CA ASP A 76 -56.86 -36.24 25.94
C ASP A 76 -55.46 -35.70 26.31
N ASN A 77 -54.78 -36.35 27.26
CA ASN A 77 -53.42 -36.00 27.65
C ASN A 77 -52.44 -36.24 26.50
N LEU A 78 -52.52 -37.40 25.83
CA LEU A 78 -51.68 -37.71 24.67
C LEU A 78 -51.86 -36.68 23.57
N GLU A 79 -53.10 -36.31 23.24
CA GLU A 79 -53.40 -35.29 22.24
C GLU A 79 -52.79 -33.93 22.59
N LEU A 80 -52.96 -33.47 23.83
CA LEU A 80 -52.37 -32.23 24.31
C LEU A 80 -50.84 -32.23 24.18
N GLN A 81 -50.19 -33.35 24.54
CA GLN A 81 -48.74 -33.47 24.44
C GLN A 81 -48.26 -33.47 22.97
N LEU A 82 -48.96 -34.17 22.08
CA LEU A 82 -48.66 -34.19 20.65
C LEU A 82 -48.79 -32.79 20.04
N ASN A 83 -49.87 -32.07 20.35
CA ASN A 83 -50.07 -30.70 19.90
C ASN A 83 -48.96 -29.76 20.40
N ARG A 84 -48.53 -29.94 21.65
CA ARG A 84 -47.40 -29.18 22.21
C ARG A 84 -46.10 -29.47 21.48
N PHE A 85 -45.78 -30.74 21.21
CA PHE A 85 -44.57 -31.11 20.47
C PHE A 85 -44.60 -30.59 19.03
N ARG A 86 -45.75 -30.66 18.37
CA ARG A 86 -45.93 -30.09 17.03
C ARG A 86 -45.67 -28.59 17.01
N ALA A 87 -46.28 -27.83 17.92
CA ALA A 87 -46.08 -26.38 18.01
C ALA A 87 -44.61 -26.02 18.31
N ALA A 88 -43.94 -26.81 19.17
CA ALA A 88 -42.51 -26.63 19.45
C ALA A 88 -41.63 -26.93 18.22
N ASN A 89 -41.93 -27.99 17.47
CA ASN A 89 -41.20 -28.32 16.24
C ASN A 89 -41.38 -27.23 15.18
N GLU A 90 -42.62 -26.78 14.95
CA GLU A 90 -42.90 -25.69 14.00
C GLU A 90 -42.22 -24.37 14.40
N ALA A 91 -42.09 -24.08 15.70
CA ALA A 91 -41.33 -22.93 16.18
C ALA A 91 -39.82 -23.11 15.94
N ASN A 92 -39.28 -24.29 16.23
CA ASN A 92 -37.86 -24.60 16.01
C ASN A 92 -37.48 -24.53 14.53
N GLU A 93 -38.33 -25.02 13.61
CA GLU A 93 -38.11 -24.90 12.17
C GLU A 93 -38.02 -23.43 11.74
N ARG A 94 -38.97 -22.59 12.19
CA ARG A 94 -38.92 -21.14 11.92
C ARG A 94 -37.67 -20.47 12.49
N GLU A 95 -37.23 -20.88 13.68
CA GLU A 95 -35.98 -20.36 14.26
C GLU A 95 -34.76 -20.80 13.47
N GLN A 96 -34.69 -22.06 13.02
CA GLN A 96 -33.60 -22.58 12.20
C GLN A 96 -33.48 -21.82 10.87
N GLU A 97 -34.59 -21.57 10.19
CA GLU A 97 -34.63 -20.75 8.97
C GLU A 97 -34.12 -19.33 9.25
N GLY A 98 -34.53 -18.73 10.38
CA GLY A 98 -34.07 -17.42 10.81
C GLY A 98 -32.56 -17.37 11.10
N TYR A 99 -32.00 -18.42 11.71
CA TYR A 99 -30.56 -18.53 11.94
C TYR A 99 -29.78 -18.72 10.64
N ALA A 100 -30.27 -19.56 9.72
CA ALA A 100 -29.65 -19.74 8.42
C ALA A 100 -29.60 -18.43 7.62
N ALA A 101 -30.68 -17.65 7.61
CA ALA A 101 -30.70 -16.34 6.96
C ALA A 101 -29.71 -15.35 7.59
N LYS A 102 -29.64 -15.30 8.93
CA LYS A 102 -28.66 -14.44 9.64
C LYS A 102 -27.23 -14.87 9.35
N GLN A 103 -26.96 -16.16 9.27
CA GLN A 103 -25.64 -16.68 8.92
C GLN A 103 -25.21 -16.22 7.52
N GLN A 104 -26.10 -16.35 6.52
CA GLN A 104 -25.82 -15.86 5.17
C GLN A 104 -25.59 -14.34 5.14
N GLN A 105 -26.36 -13.58 5.91
CA GLN A 105 -26.17 -12.13 6.04
C GLN A 105 -24.79 -11.79 6.64
N LEU A 106 -24.40 -12.48 7.71
CA LEU A 106 -23.09 -12.28 8.36
C LEU A 106 -21.94 -12.64 7.43
N GLU A 107 -22.04 -13.76 6.71
CA GLU A 107 -21.05 -14.16 5.72
C GLU A 107 -20.90 -13.10 4.61
N GLY A 108 -22.02 -12.55 4.12
CA GLY A 108 -21.99 -11.44 3.16
C GLY A 108 -21.32 -10.18 3.70
N GLN A 109 -21.61 -9.80 4.95
CA GLN A 109 -20.98 -8.66 5.61
C GLN A 109 -19.47 -8.87 5.81
N ILE A 110 -19.05 -10.09 6.16
CA ILE A 110 -17.63 -10.43 6.28
C ILE A 110 -16.92 -10.29 4.93
N GLN A 111 -17.51 -10.82 3.86
CA GLN A 111 -16.92 -10.71 2.52
C GLN A 111 -16.80 -9.25 2.08
N GLN A 112 -17.82 -8.44 2.33
CA GLN A 112 -17.79 -7.01 2.03
C GLN A 112 -16.70 -6.29 2.83
N ALA A 113 -16.61 -6.54 4.15
CA ALA A 113 -15.60 -5.93 4.99
C ALA A 113 -14.17 -6.31 4.57
N LEU A 114 -13.96 -7.57 4.14
CA LEU A 114 -12.67 -8.02 3.60
C LEU A 114 -12.31 -7.29 2.30
N ALA A 115 -13.27 -7.09 1.40
CA ALA A 115 -13.07 -6.33 0.17
C ALA A 115 -12.73 -4.86 0.47
N ASP A 116 -13.43 -4.25 1.42
CA ASP A 116 -13.18 -2.86 1.85
C ASP A 116 -11.79 -2.69 2.48
N ILE A 117 -11.36 -3.65 3.31
CA ILE A 117 -10.02 -3.67 3.90
C ILE A 117 -8.96 -3.70 2.78
N GLU A 118 -9.14 -4.54 1.76
CA GLU A 118 -8.17 -4.66 0.69
C GLU A 118 -8.11 -3.40 -0.18
N ALA A 119 -9.26 -2.81 -0.50
CA ALA A 119 -9.32 -1.51 -1.18
C ALA A 119 -8.63 -0.41 -0.36
N LYS A 120 -8.87 -0.35 0.96
CA LYS A 120 -8.25 0.65 1.84
C LYS A 120 -6.75 0.48 1.98
N LYS A 121 -6.22 -0.76 1.95
CA LYS A 121 -4.77 -0.99 1.90
C LYS A 121 -4.14 -0.42 0.63
N GLN A 122 -4.78 -0.62 -0.52
CA GLN A 122 -4.30 -0.10 -1.79
C GLN A 122 -4.32 1.44 -1.79
N GLU A 123 -5.40 2.04 -1.31
CA GLU A 123 -5.50 3.51 -1.14
C GLU A 123 -4.38 4.04 -0.22
N LEU A 124 -4.11 3.36 0.89
CA LEU A 124 -3.04 3.74 1.82
C LEU A 124 -1.65 3.65 1.17
N GLN A 125 -1.39 2.60 0.38
CA GLN A 125 -0.12 2.46 -0.34
C GLN A 125 0.06 3.60 -1.36
N ALA A 126 -0.98 3.93 -2.13
CA ALA A 126 -0.94 5.05 -3.07
C ALA A 126 -0.70 6.38 -2.35
N ALA A 127 -1.38 6.63 -1.23
CA ALA A 127 -1.21 7.84 -0.43
C ALA A 127 0.22 7.96 0.13
N ARG A 128 0.85 6.85 0.53
CA ARG A 128 2.25 6.85 0.99
C ARG A 128 3.22 7.28 -0.09
N VAL A 129 3.03 6.79 -1.32
CA VAL A 129 3.87 7.19 -2.48
C VAL A 129 3.74 8.68 -2.74
N VAL A 130 2.51 9.21 -2.75
CA VAL A 130 2.29 10.66 -2.93
C VAL A 130 2.96 11.47 -1.81
N ARG A 131 2.85 11.01 -0.56
CA ARG A 131 3.50 11.68 0.57
C ARG A 131 5.02 11.70 0.41
N GLN A 132 5.62 10.58 0.03
CA GLN A 132 7.06 10.48 -0.20
C GLN A 132 7.51 11.45 -1.31
N HIS A 133 6.80 11.48 -2.44
CA HIS A 133 7.11 12.43 -3.51
C HIS A 133 7.01 13.89 -3.02
N ASN A 134 5.99 14.22 -2.22
CA ASN A 134 5.86 15.57 -1.66
C ASN A 134 7.01 15.92 -0.72
N GLU A 135 7.46 14.98 0.12
CA GLU A 135 8.63 15.16 0.98
C GLU A 135 9.90 15.39 0.14
N GLU A 136 10.11 14.61 -0.92
CA GLU A 136 11.23 14.78 -1.87
C GLU A 136 11.18 16.15 -2.58
N TYR A 137 9.98 16.60 -3.00
CA TYR A 137 9.80 17.92 -3.58
C TYR A 137 10.11 19.06 -2.60
N GLU A 138 9.74 18.93 -1.34
CA GLU A 138 10.05 19.94 -0.32
C GLU A 138 11.56 20.03 -0.03
N VAL A 139 12.27 18.90 -0.04
CA VAL A 139 13.75 18.89 0.06
C VAL A 139 14.37 19.65 -1.12
N ILE A 140 13.94 19.33 -2.35
CA ILE A 140 14.43 20.02 -3.56
C ILE A 140 14.08 21.50 -3.53
N ARG A 141 12.87 21.85 -3.09
CA ARG A 141 12.42 23.25 -2.93
C ARG A 141 13.35 24.00 -1.97
N GLY A 142 13.71 23.39 -0.84
CA GLY A 142 14.68 23.95 0.11
C GLY A 142 16.03 24.25 -0.55
N LEU A 143 16.59 23.27 -1.26
CA LEU A 143 17.86 23.43 -1.99
C LEU A 143 17.80 24.52 -3.07
N ILE A 144 16.67 24.65 -3.77
CA ILE A 144 16.46 25.72 -4.76
C ILE A 144 16.39 27.09 -4.08
N ALA A 145 15.76 27.18 -2.91
CA ALA A 145 15.62 28.43 -2.18
C ALA A 145 16.95 28.96 -1.60
N GLU A 146 17.92 28.08 -1.36
CA GLU A 146 19.29 28.47 -0.98
C GLU A 146 20.07 29.14 -2.13
N GLN A 147 19.65 28.90 -3.38
CA GLN A 147 20.30 29.49 -4.54
C GLN A 147 19.79 30.92 -4.80
N PRO A 148 20.67 31.85 -5.23
CA PRO A 148 20.23 33.19 -5.59
C PRO A 148 19.24 33.17 -6.76
N PRO A 149 18.32 34.13 -6.84
CA PRO A 149 17.39 34.22 -7.96
C PRO A 149 18.14 34.27 -9.29
N ARG A 150 17.66 33.51 -10.29
CA ARG A 150 18.28 33.44 -11.62
C ARG A 150 18.50 34.81 -12.26
N ALA A 151 17.58 35.76 -12.03
CA ALA A 151 17.69 37.12 -12.54
C ALA A 151 18.94 37.83 -11.97
N THR A 152 19.24 37.63 -10.68
CA THR A 152 20.40 38.23 -10.02
C THR A 152 21.71 37.64 -10.55
N THR A 153 21.78 36.32 -10.69
CA THR A 153 22.94 35.64 -11.27
C THR A 153 23.14 36.02 -12.75
N GLN A 154 22.06 36.15 -13.51
CA GLN A 154 22.14 36.57 -14.91
C GLN A 154 22.65 38.00 -15.05
N ALA A 155 22.17 38.93 -14.21
CA ALA A 155 22.65 40.30 -14.19
C ALA A 155 24.15 40.38 -13.87
N ALA A 156 24.64 39.60 -12.90
CA ALA A 156 26.05 39.53 -12.57
C ALA A 156 26.90 38.96 -13.73
N ILE A 157 26.41 37.94 -14.44
CA ILE A 157 27.06 37.41 -15.64
C ILE A 157 27.17 38.48 -16.73
N ASP A 158 26.10 39.23 -16.96
CA ASP A 158 26.07 40.26 -18.01
C ASP A 158 26.99 41.44 -17.66
N GLU A 159 27.07 41.83 -16.38
CA GLU A 159 28.02 42.84 -15.90
C GLU A 159 29.49 42.40 -16.10
N GLU A 160 29.83 41.19 -15.69
CA GLU A 160 31.21 40.68 -15.85
C GLU A 160 31.58 40.50 -17.33
N ARG A 161 30.64 40.10 -18.19
CA ARG A 161 30.84 40.09 -19.65
C ARG A 161 31.17 41.49 -20.18
N ALA A 162 30.42 42.51 -19.77
CA ALA A 162 30.69 43.88 -20.19
C ALA A 162 32.08 44.37 -19.73
N ARG A 163 32.51 43.99 -18.51
CA ARG A 163 33.87 44.30 -18.03
C ARG A 163 34.96 43.61 -18.85
N ILE A 164 34.78 42.34 -19.19
CA ILE A 164 35.72 41.60 -20.05
C ILE A 164 35.84 42.30 -21.41
N ASP A 165 34.72 42.68 -22.01
CA ASP A 165 34.72 43.36 -23.32
C ASP A 165 35.42 44.73 -23.25
N ALA A 166 35.23 45.48 -22.15
CA ALA A 166 35.93 46.73 -21.91
C ALA A 166 37.44 46.54 -21.76
N LEU A 167 37.88 45.55 -20.97
CA LEU A 167 39.31 45.22 -20.80
C LEU A 167 39.95 44.78 -22.12
N HIS A 168 39.25 43.99 -22.93
CA HIS A 168 39.72 43.64 -24.28
C HIS A 168 39.86 44.87 -25.18
N ALA A 169 38.95 45.85 -25.08
CA ALA A 169 39.06 47.09 -25.83
C ALA A 169 40.28 47.93 -25.38
N GLU A 170 40.52 48.03 -24.07
CA GLU A 170 41.71 48.69 -23.51
C GLU A 170 43.00 48.00 -23.94
N GLN A 171 43.06 46.67 -23.85
CA GLN A 171 44.21 45.88 -24.31
C GLN A 171 44.52 46.15 -25.78
N ARG A 172 43.49 46.15 -26.66
CA ARG A 172 43.66 46.50 -28.08
C ARG A 172 44.20 47.91 -28.27
N ARG A 173 43.72 48.87 -27.48
CA ARG A 173 44.20 50.26 -27.51
C ARG A 173 45.67 50.37 -27.09
N HIS A 174 46.06 49.70 -26.01
CA HIS A 174 47.46 49.66 -25.55
C HIS A 174 48.38 48.97 -26.55
N ALA A 175 47.95 47.85 -27.15
CA ALA A 175 48.70 47.16 -28.19
C ALA A 175 48.93 48.08 -29.41
N ALA A 176 47.90 48.79 -29.86
CA ALA A 176 48.03 49.75 -30.97
C ALA A 176 48.98 50.92 -30.63
N ALA A 177 48.92 51.43 -29.39
CA ALA A 177 49.82 52.50 -28.93
C ALA A 177 51.29 52.03 -28.86
N LEU A 178 51.54 50.84 -28.33
CA LEU A 178 52.89 50.25 -28.29
C LEU A 178 53.45 50.02 -29.70
N GLU A 179 52.61 49.55 -30.61
CA GLU A 179 52.99 49.35 -32.01
C GLU A 179 53.36 50.69 -32.68
N GLN A 180 52.61 51.76 -32.41
CA GLN A 180 52.96 53.10 -32.91
C GLN A 180 54.31 53.59 -32.33
N LYS A 181 54.57 53.35 -31.05
CA LYS A 181 55.86 53.69 -30.42
C LYS A 181 57.00 52.85 -31.01
N ARG A 182 56.81 51.54 -31.23
CA ARG A 182 57.78 50.68 -31.93
C ARG A 182 58.15 51.24 -33.30
N ARG A 183 57.16 51.66 -34.09
CA ARG A 183 57.39 52.30 -35.41
C ARG A 183 58.16 53.61 -35.29
N ALA A 184 57.82 54.45 -34.31
CA ALA A 184 58.54 55.72 -34.08
C ALA A 184 60.00 55.49 -33.64
N PHE A 185 60.27 54.51 -32.78
CA PHE A 185 61.62 54.16 -32.38
C PHE A 185 62.44 53.55 -33.52
N ALA A 186 61.84 52.70 -34.36
CA ALA A 186 62.50 52.18 -35.55
C ALA A 186 62.91 53.31 -36.50
N LEU A 187 62.04 54.31 -36.70
CA LEU A 187 62.37 55.49 -37.48
C LEU A 187 63.50 56.31 -36.85
N LEU A 188 63.49 56.51 -35.53
CA LEU A 188 64.57 57.21 -34.83
C LEU A 188 65.91 56.49 -34.99
N LEU A 189 65.93 55.16 -34.85
CA LEU A 189 67.14 54.35 -35.07
C LEU A 189 67.65 54.51 -36.50
N GLN A 190 66.78 54.49 -37.50
CA GLN A 190 67.16 54.77 -38.90
C GLN A 190 67.79 56.15 -39.05
N CYS A 191 67.20 57.21 -38.46
CA CYS A 191 67.77 58.55 -38.51
C CYS A 191 69.14 58.64 -37.81
N ILE A 192 69.33 57.91 -36.71
CA ILE A 192 70.63 57.83 -36.02
C ILE A 192 71.66 57.15 -36.93
N GLU A 193 71.32 56.02 -37.56
CA GLU A 193 72.19 55.35 -38.53
C GLU A 193 72.55 56.26 -39.71
N ASP A 194 71.58 57.01 -40.24
CA ASP A 194 71.81 57.94 -41.34
C ASP A 194 72.72 59.11 -40.92
N LEU A 195 72.57 59.65 -39.70
CA LEU A 195 73.46 60.67 -39.16
C LEU A 195 74.87 60.13 -38.88
N GLN A 196 75.00 58.91 -38.39
CA GLN A 196 76.29 58.24 -38.19
C GLN A 196 76.99 58.02 -39.52
N ARG A 197 76.28 57.54 -40.56
CA ARG A 197 76.82 57.43 -41.92
C ARG A 197 77.25 58.77 -42.49
N ALA A 198 76.44 59.82 -42.31
CA ALA A 198 76.79 61.17 -42.78
C ALA A 198 78.01 61.75 -42.06
N GLY A 199 78.19 61.43 -40.77
CA GLY A 199 79.37 61.82 -39.98
C GLY A 199 80.63 61.02 -40.32
N ASP A 200 80.48 59.74 -40.68
CA ASP A 200 81.57 58.90 -41.19
C ASP A 200 81.98 59.31 -42.61
N ASP A 201 81.06 59.81 -43.45
CA ASP A 201 81.33 60.27 -44.82
C ASP A 201 82.10 61.62 -44.88
N ASP A 202 81.98 62.50 -43.88
CA ASP A 202 82.74 63.77 -43.79
C ASP A 202 84.13 63.60 -43.11
N GLY A 203 84.47 62.36 -42.71
CA GLY A 203 85.62 62.00 -41.87
C GLY A 203 86.62 61.06 -42.52
N GLY A 204 86.89 61.19 -43.82
CA GLY A 204 88.10 60.63 -44.44
C GLY A 204 87.87 59.32 -45.19
N GLY A 205 88.11 59.38 -46.51
CA GLY A 205 88.22 58.20 -47.35
C GLY A 205 89.42 57.32 -46.99
N GLY A 206 89.28 56.03 -47.26
CA GLY A 206 90.41 55.11 -47.24
C GLY A 206 90.09 53.65 -46.96
N ASP A 207 89.53 53.00 -47.97
CA ASP A 207 89.82 51.63 -48.41
C ASP A 207 89.33 50.37 -47.65
N ALA A 208 89.03 49.40 -48.52
CA ALA A 208 89.17 47.95 -48.41
C ALA A 208 88.02 47.06 -47.88
N ALA A 209 87.60 46.18 -48.82
CA ALA A 209 87.26 44.76 -48.68
C ALA A 209 86.08 44.39 -47.74
N GLY A 210 85.05 43.67 -48.18
CA GLY A 210 85.06 42.53 -49.08
C GLY A 210 84.54 41.30 -48.33
N GLY A 211 83.31 40.89 -48.65
CA GLY A 211 82.90 39.47 -48.63
C GLY A 211 82.43 38.84 -47.31
N GLY A 212 81.14 38.46 -47.29
CA GLY A 212 80.77 37.07 -47.05
C GLY A 212 80.14 36.70 -45.70
N GLY A 213 78.80 36.72 -45.65
CA GLY A 213 77.98 35.51 -45.46
C GLY A 213 77.78 34.91 -44.05
N ALA A 214 76.50 34.91 -43.63
CA ALA A 214 75.73 33.79 -43.00
C ALA A 214 76.16 33.33 -41.58
N ALA A 215 75.31 32.91 -40.64
CA ALA A 215 73.87 32.66 -40.54
C ALA A 215 73.50 32.48 -39.05
N ALA A 216 72.21 32.67 -38.76
CA ALA A 216 71.37 31.96 -37.80
C ALA A 216 71.90 31.69 -36.37
N MET A 217 71.36 32.44 -35.40
CA MET A 217 71.26 32.00 -34.00
C MET A 217 69.80 31.63 -33.72
N GLN A 218 69.58 30.33 -33.57
CA GLN A 218 68.32 29.72 -33.22
C GLN A 218 68.44 29.24 -31.77
N VAL A 219 67.64 29.82 -30.87
CA VAL A 219 67.46 29.33 -29.51
C VAL A 219 65.96 29.27 -29.28
N ASP A 220 65.40 28.06 -29.34
CA ASP A 220 64.21 27.71 -28.59
C ASP A 220 64.21 26.19 -28.35
N GLY A 221 64.08 25.86 -27.08
CA GLY A 221 64.09 24.53 -26.47
C GLY A 221 64.03 24.70 -24.96
#